data_AF-A0A8X6YK28-F1
#
_entry.id   AF-A0A8X6YK28-F1
#
_cell.length_a   1.000
_cell.length_b   1.000
_cell.length_c   1.000
_cell.angle_alpha   90.00
_cell.angle_beta   90.00
_cell.angle_gamma   90.00
#
_symmetry.space_group_name_H-M   'P 1'
#
loop_
_entity.id
_entity.type
_entity.pdbx_description
1 polymer ?
#
loop_
_entity_poly.entity_id
_entity_poly.type
_entity_poly.pdbx_seq_one_letter_code
_entity_poly.pdbx_strand_id
1 'polypeptide(L)'
;MLTLEGQEDVAGRSQGSLKSLDLGENLYLGYVPTERKGIFENIAVSTGMIGCIRRLKIGKKEVDLRYPVSKDIIRGNGIHECGTSSCINMPCKNNAICEPIGESDYTCTCLPGFAGKTCEVLEDACLNNPCAEGSTCVPHDERGFICRCPPDRTGKLCEKSLMETEGIFVPDFNGESYLEFPTLSNVRQAFNIEVWFLTRSLHGTLLYNGQQASGKGDFIAISISDGYIDFRYDLGSAVQSIS
;
A
#
# COMPACT_ATOMS: atom_id res chain seq x y z
N MET A 1 15.57 5.98 -19.87
CA MET A 1 14.70 4.88 -20.32
C MET A 1 15.10 3.66 -19.52
N LEU A 2 14.13 2.94 -18.98
CA LEU A 2 14.30 1.71 -18.23
C LEU A 2 13.54 0.61 -18.98
N THR A 3 14.19 -0.54 -19.14
CA THR A 3 13.66 -1.68 -19.90
C THR A 3 13.69 -2.90 -19.00
N LEU A 4 12.59 -3.65 -18.97
CA LEU A 4 12.48 -4.95 -18.32
C LEU A 4 11.94 -5.95 -19.33
N GLU A 5 12.49 -7.17 -19.33
CA GLU A 5 12.08 -8.21 -20.27
C GLU A 5 10.58 -8.51 -20.12
N GLY A 6 9.85 -8.53 -21.24
CA GLY A 6 8.41 -8.78 -21.25
C GLY A 6 7.55 -7.61 -20.77
N GLN A 7 8.12 -6.43 -20.53
CA GLN A 7 7.39 -5.20 -20.20
C GLN A 7 7.69 -4.08 -21.19
N GLU A 8 6.78 -3.11 -21.26
CA GLU A 8 6.98 -1.91 -22.06
C GLU A 8 8.06 -1.01 -21.44
N ASP A 9 8.80 -0.31 -22.30
CA ASP A 9 9.85 0.62 -21.87
C ASP A 9 9.26 1.83 -21.13
N VAL A 10 9.83 2.15 -19.98
CA VAL A 10 9.42 3.31 -19.18
C VAL A 10 10.45 4.43 -19.32
N ALA A 11 9.99 5.62 -19.70
CA ALA A 11 10.82 6.82 -19.81
C ALA A 11 10.58 7.78 -18.63
N GLY A 12 11.63 8.06 -17.86
CA GLY A 12 11.64 9.11 -16.84
C GLY A 12 12.34 10.39 -17.32
N ARG A 13 11.95 11.54 -16.77
CA ARG A 13 12.62 12.84 -16.99
C ARG A 13 12.80 13.56 -15.65
N SER A 14 14.00 14.10 -15.42
CA SER A 14 14.26 14.98 -14.29
C SER A 14 13.66 16.37 -14.56
N GLN A 15 13.14 17.01 -13.52
CA GLN A 15 12.66 18.39 -13.59
C GLN A 15 13.83 19.37 -13.43
N GLY A 16 13.83 20.47 -14.18
CA GLY A 16 14.88 21.49 -14.13
C GLY A 16 15.80 21.52 -15.35
N SER A 17 16.84 22.36 -15.29
CA SER A 17 17.71 22.69 -16.44
C SER A 17 19.02 21.88 -16.50
N LEU A 18 19.38 21.19 -15.42
CA LEU A 18 20.60 20.38 -15.36
C LEU A 18 20.48 19.13 -16.21
N LYS A 19 21.54 18.79 -16.95
CA LYS A 19 21.55 17.70 -17.94
C LYS A 19 22.53 16.57 -17.63
N SER A 20 23.35 16.72 -16.59
CA SER A 20 24.41 15.79 -16.23
C SER A 20 24.28 15.32 -14.79
N LEU A 21 24.63 14.05 -14.57
CA LEU A 21 24.72 13.45 -13.24
C LEU A 21 26.17 13.47 -12.79
N ASP A 22 26.44 14.09 -11.64
CA ASP A 22 27.74 14.10 -10.98
C ASP A 22 27.64 13.29 -9.69
N LEU A 23 28.51 12.29 -9.53
CA LEU A 23 28.45 11.30 -8.46
C LEU A 23 29.75 11.35 -7.65
N GLY A 24 29.65 11.59 -6.34
CA GLY A 24 30.81 11.81 -5.47
C GLY A 24 31.26 10.63 -4.61
N GLU A 25 30.54 9.51 -4.63
CA GLU A 25 30.78 8.34 -3.76
C GLU A 25 30.92 7.04 -4.58
N ASN A 26 31.36 5.97 -3.92
CA ASN A 26 31.45 4.65 -4.53
C ASN A 26 30.07 4.11 -4.93
N LEU A 27 30.02 3.32 -6.01
CA LEU A 27 28.84 2.57 -6.42
C LEU A 27 28.63 1.37 -5.48
N TYR A 28 27.39 1.20 -5.00
CA TYR A 28 26.97 0.07 -4.19
C TYR A 28 26.04 -0.85 -5.00
N LEU A 29 26.22 -2.16 -4.86
CA LEU A 29 25.37 -3.18 -5.47
C LEU A 29 24.78 -4.05 -4.35
N GLY A 30 23.46 -4.17 -4.31
CA GLY A 30 22.75 -4.98 -3.31
C GLY A 30 22.36 -4.22 -2.04
N TYR A 31 23.24 -3.44 -1.41
CA TYR A 31 22.92 -2.68 -0.20
C TYR A 31 23.86 -1.48 0.00
N VAL A 32 23.39 -0.42 0.68
CA VAL A 32 24.19 0.77 1.02
C VAL A 32 24.48 0.79 2.54
N PRO A 33 25.70 0.48 2.99
CA PRO A 33 26.06 0.47 4.41
C PRO A 33 26.35 1.89 4.91
N THR A 34 25.30 2.64 5.29
CA THR A 34 25.42 4.02 5.78
C THR A 34 24.51 4.29 6.97
N GLU A 35 24.99 5.07 7.95
CA GLU A 35 24.19 5.56 9.09
C GLU A 35 23.44 6.88 8.75
N ARG A 36 23.64 7.42 7.54
CA ARG A 36 23.01 8.68 7.12
C ARG A 36 21.54 8.45 6.77
N LYS A 37 20.64 8.75 7.72
CA LYS A 37 19.17 8.63 7.56
C LYS A 37 18.64 9.24 6.26
N GLY A 38 19.15 10.41 5.84
CA GLY A 38 18.70 11.10 4.63
C GLY A 38 18.94 10.36 3.31
N ILE A 39 19.79 9.33 3.27
CA ILE A 39 19.97 8.50 2.06
C ILE A 39 18.75 7.61 1.84
N PHE A 40 18.24 6.98 2.90
CA PHE A 40 17.10 6.06 2.81
C PHE A 40 15.77 6.78 2.52
N GLU A 41 15.62 8.03 2.97
CA GLU A 41 14.49 8.89 2.59
C GLU A 41 14.39 9.09 1.06
N ASN A 42 15.53 9.16 0.36
CA ASN A 42 15.58 9.36 -1.09
C ASN A 42 15.49 8.05 -1.90
N ILE A 43 15.81 6.90 -1.30
CA ILE A 43 15.75 5.57 -1.95
C ILE A 43 14.41 4.87 -1.68
N ALA A 44 13.60 5.39 -0.75
CA ALA A 44 12.31 4.88 -0.29
C ALA A 44 12.33 3.50 0.38
N VAL A 45 13.47 2.81 0.39
CA VAL A 45 13.67 1.52 1.07
C VAL A 45 14.95 1.53 1.90
N SER A 46 14.92 0.85 3.05
CA SER A 46 16.05 0.73 3.99
C SER A 46 16.75 -0.63 3.97
N THR A 47 16.23 -1.59 3.20
CA THR A 47 16.74 -2.96 3.10
C THR A 47 17.51 -3.18 1.80
N GLY A 48 18.38 -4.20 1.79
CA GLY A 48 19.14 -4.60 0.60
C GLY A 48 18.41 -5.64 -0.26
N MET A 49 18.90 -5.84 -1.48
CA MET A 49 18.47 -6.90 -2.38
C MET A 49 18.85 -8.28 -1.81
N ILE A 50 17.88 -9.18 -1.79
CA ILE A 50 18.08 -10.60 -1.48
C ILE A 50 17.93 -11.37 -2.79
N GLY A 51 18.99 -12.04 -3.24
CA GLY A 51 18.99 -12.80 -4.49
C GLY A 51 20.34 -12.79 -5.19
N CYS A 52 20.33 -13.12 -6.49
CA CYS A 52 21.54 -13.28 -7.28
C CYS A 52 21.60 -12.31 -8.46
N ILE A 53 22.77 -11.70 -8.68
CA ILE A 53 23.06 -10.89 -9.87
C ILE A 53 24.10 -11.62 -10.70
N ARG A 54 23.72 -12.02 -11.91
CA ARG A 54 24.59 -12.80 -12.81
C ARG A 54 25.46 -11.93 -13.71
N ARG A 55 24.99 -10.73 -14.08
CA ARG A 55 25.69 -9.85 -15.02
C ARG A 55 25.44 -8.39 -14.67
N LEU A 56 26.51 -7.62 -14.63
CA LEU A 56 26.48 -6.16 -14.52
C LEU A 56 27.29 -5.55 -15.65
N LYS A 57 26.69 -4.64 -16.40
CA LYS A 57 27.35 -3.87 -17.45
C LYS A 57 27.10 -2.39 -17.21
N ILE A 58 28.18 -1.62 -17.06
CA ILE A 58 28.12 -0.17 -16.83
C ILE A 58 28.71 0.51 -18.06
N GLY A 59 27.85 1.19 -18.82
CA GLY A 59 28.19 1.73 -20.13
C GLY A 59 28.67 0.61 -21.07
N LYS A 60 29.94 0.67 -21.48
CA LYS A 60 30.54 -0.35 -22.35
C LYS A 60 31.31 -1.44 -21.60
N LYS A 61 31.54 -1.29 -20.29
CA LYS A 61 32.34 -2.22 -19.47
C LYS A 61 31.44 -3.28 -18.85
N GLU A 62 31.78 -4.55 -19.06
CA GLU A 62 31.28 -5.64 -18.21
C GLU A 62 32.09 -5.68 -16.92
N VAL A 63 31.39 -5.73 -15.79
CA VAL A 63 31.99 -5.74 -14.46
C VAL A 63 32.13 -7.19 -14.00
N ASP A 64 33.32 -7.59 -13.56
CA ASP A 64 33.55 -8.92 -13.01
C ASP A 64 33.04 -8.99 -11.56
N LEU A 65 31.96 -9.74 -11.34
CA LEU A 65 31.26 -9.85 -10.06
C LEU A 65 31.82 -10.94 -9.13
N ARG A 66 32.91 -11.62 -9.48
CA ARG A 66 33.48 -12.70 -8.64
C ARG A 66 34.19 -12.12 -7.42
N TYR A 67 33.60 -12.27 -6.24
CA TYR A 67 34.20 -11.86 -4.95
C TYR A 67 34.76 -13.07 -4.19
N PRO A 68 35.92 -12.97 -3.49
CA PRO A 68 36.77 -11.79 -3.28
C PRO A 68 37.89 -11.62 -4.33
N VAL A 69 37.80 -12.26 -5.49
CA VAL A 69 38.91 -12.36 -6.45
C VAL A 69 38.99 -11.23 -7.48
N SER A 70 37.87 -10.60 -7.81
CA SER A 70 37.80 -9.56 -8.84
C SER A 70 38.41 -8.25 -8.37
N LYS A 71 39.27 -7.66 -9.20
CA LYS A 71 39.84 -6.32 -9.00
C LYS A 71 38.83 -5.18 -9.20
N ASP A 72 37.68 -5.47 -9.81
CA ASP A 72 36.62 -4.48 -9.98
C ASP A 72 35.86 -4.21 -8.67
N ILE A 73 36.04 -5.04 -7.65
CA ILE A 73 35.36 -4.96 -6.35
C ILE A 73 36.35 -4.45 -5.30
N ILE A 74 36.03 -3.30 -4.68
CA ILE A 74 36.86 -2.72 -3.63
C ILE A 74 36.69 -3.49 -2.31
N ARG A 75 35.43 -3.79 -1.93
CA ARG A 75 35.04 -4.42 -0.66
C ARG A 75 33.69 -5.13 -0.84
N GLY A 76 33.46 -6.18 -0.05
CA GLY A 76 32.18 -6.89 0.02
C GLY A 76 31.94 -7.41 1.44
N ASN A 77 30.68 -7.63 1.79
CA ASN A 77 30.30 -8.23 3.08
C ASN A 77 29.13 -9.19 2.84
N GLY A 78 29.16 -10.37 3.46
CA GLY A 78 28.09 -11.37 3.35
C GLY A 78 27.87 -11.92 1.94
N ILE A 79 28.88 -11.90 1.07
CA ILE A 79 28.77 -12.40 -0.32
C ILE A 79 29.18 -13.87 -0.36
N HIS A 80 28.29 -14.72 -0.89
CA HIS A 80 28.49 -16.14 -1.08
C HIS A 80 28.14 -16.55 -2.52
N GLU A 81 28.56 -17.75 -2.92
CA GLU A 81 28.23 -18.29 -4.24
C GLU A 81 26.71 -18.49 -4.38
N CYS A 82 26.15 -17.97 -5.47
CA CYS A 82 24.74 -18.19 -5.77
C CYS A 82 24.50 -19.66 -6.13
N GLY A 83 23.54 -20.31 -5.49
CA GLY A 83 23.16 -21.70 -5.78
C GLY A 83 23.29 -22.66 -4.61
N THR A 84 24.09 -22.31 -3.61
CA THR A 84 24.35 -23.16 -2.42
C THR A 84 23.43 -22.84 -1.24
N SER A 85 22.66 -21.76 -1.33
CA SER A 85 21.69 -21.41 -0.29
C SER A 85 20.44 -22.27 -0.42
N SER A 86 19.98 -22.79 0.71
CA SER A 86 18.64 -23.37 0.88
C SER A 86 17.49 -22.44 0.44
N CYS A 87 17.72 -21.12 0.38
CA CYS A 87 16.76 -20.13 -0.11
C CYS A 87 16.72 -19.96 -1.63
N ILE A 88 17.58 -20.64 -2.40
CA ILE A 88 17.75 -20.45 -3.85
C ILE A 88 16.45 -20.65 -4.64
N ASN A 89 15.61 -21.58 -4.20
CA ASN A 89 14.36 -21.93 -4.88
C ASN A 89 13.16 -21.12 -4.37
N MET A 90 13.40 -20.03 -3.62
CA MET A 90 12.36 -19.22 -2.98
C MET A 90 11.33 -20.10 -2.26
N PRO A 91 11.76 -20.90 -1.25
CA PRO A 91 10.87 -21.82 -0.57
C PRO A 91 9.73 -21.10 0.17
N CYS A 92 9.97 -19.87 0.64
CA CYS A 92 8.98 -19.03 1.30
C CYS A 92 7.98 -18.45 0.29
N LYS A 93 6.69 -18.54 0.60
CA LYS A 93 5.56 -18.03 -0.18
C LYS A 93 5.14 -16.64 0.29
N ASN A 94 4.24 -16.01 -0.47
CA ASN A 94 3.57 -14.76 -0.07
C ASN A 94 4.53 -13.64 0.34
N ASN A 95 5.61 -13.47 -0.43
CA ASN A 95 6.65 -12.47 -0.23
C ASN A 95 7.37 -12.54 1.13
N ALA A 96 7.30 -13.67 1.82
CA ALA A 96 8.02 -13.90 3.06
C ALA A 96 9.55 -13.89 2.85
N ILE A 97 10.27 -13.48 3.89
CA ILE A 97 11.73 -13.38 3.87
C ILE A 97 12.31 -14.76 4.16
N CYS A 98 13.17 -15.25 3.27
CA CYS A 98 13.91 -16.50 3.47
C CYS A 98 15.28 -16.22 4.08
N GLU A 99 15.59 -16.87 5.20
CA GLU A 99 16.89 -16.82 5.86
C GLU A 99 17.52 -18.22 5.86
N PRO A 100 18.71 -18.41 5.28
CA PRO A 100 19.37 -19.71 5.30
C PRO A 100 19.86 -20.06 6.72
N ILE A 101 19.62 -21.30 7.14
CA ILE A 101 20.15 -21.92 8.35
C ILE A 101 21.19 -22.97 7.93
N GLY A 102 22.46 -22.61 8.02
CA GLY A 102 23.56 -23.45 7.52
C GLY A 102 23.52 -23.60 6.00
N GLU A 103 24.08 -24.70 5.49
CA GLU A 103 24.19 -24.95 4.03
C GLU A 103 22.93 -25.56 3.42
N SER A 104 22.09 -26.25 4.20
CA SER A 104 21.01 -27.08 3.67
C SER A 104 19.62 -26.79 4.23
N ASP A 105 19.50 -25.94 5.25
CA ASP A 105 18.21 -25.64 5.90
C ASP A 105 17.88 -24.15 5.83
N TYR A 106 16.62 -23.79 6.05
CA TYR A 106 16.15 -22.40 5.97
C TYR A 106 15.03 -22.14 6.97
N THR A 107 14.83 -20.87 7.30
CA THR A 107 13.62 -20.39 7.97
C THR A 107 12.95 -19.31 7.12
N CYS A 108 11.63 -19.23 7.24
CA CYS A 108 10.82 -18.21 6.60
C CYS A 108 10.25 -17.28 7.68
N THR A 109 10.52 -15.99 7.54
CA THR A 109 9.86 -14.95 8.33
C THR A 109 8.62 -14.48 7.57
N CYS A 110 7.46 -14.91 8.04
CA CYS A 110 6.18 -14.62 7.39
C CYS A 110 5.78 -13.15 7.56
N LEU A 111 5.21 -12.59 6.51
CA LEU A 111 4.55 -11.29 6.60
C LEU A 111 3.26 -11.41 7.44
N PRO A 112 2.78 -10.31 8.04
CA PRO A 112 1.52 -10.31 8.79
C PRO A 112 0.37 -10.90 7.96
N GLY A 113 -0.40 -11.81 8.57
CA GLY A 113 -1.50 -12.51 7.88
C GLY A 113 -1.08 -13.82 7.21
N PHE A 114 0.18 -14.25 7.34
CA PHE A 114 0.66 -15.54 6.82
C PHE A 114 1.39 -16.35 7.90
N ALA A 115 1.24 -17.67 7.83
CA ALA A 115 1.82 -18.63 8.76
C ALA A 115 2.23 -19.93 8.05
N GLY A 116 2.83 -20.86 8.79
CA GLY A 116 3.34 -22.13 8.28
C GLY A 116 4.85 -22.10 7.99
N LYS A 117 5.44 -23.28 7.72
CA LYS A 117 6.91 -23.41 7.55
C LYS A 117 7.43 -22.61 6.36
N THR A 118 6.60 -22.46 5.33
CA THR A 118 6.91 -21.68 4.13
C THR A 118 5.99 -20.48 3.95
N CYS A 119 5.29 -20.05 5.01
CA CYS A 119 4.33 -18.94 4.97
C CYS A 119 3.18 -19.15 3.95
N GLU A 120 2.83 -20.42 3.72
CA GLU A 120 1.80 -20.86 2.77
C GLU A 120 0.37 -20.73 3.31
N VAL A 121 0.22 -20.67 4.64
CA VAL A 121 -1.08 -20.60 5.29
C VAL A 121 -1.46 -19.13 5.41
N LEU A 122 -2.64 -18.77 4.90
CA LEU A 122 -3.25 -17.49 5.22
C LEU A 122 -3.77 -17.57 6.66
N GLU A 123 -3.20 -16.78 7.55
CA GLU A 123 -3.65 -16.69 8.93
C GLU A 123 -4.92 -15.83 8.94
N ASP A 124 -6.00 -16.31 9.57
CA ASP A 124 -7.18 -15.49 9.79
C ASP A 124 -6.75 -14.28 10.63
N ALA A 125 -6.66 -13.12 9.96
CA ALA A 125 -6.19 -11.89 10.55
C ALA A 125 -7.07 -11.41 11.72
N CYS A 126 -8.26 -12.00 11.90
CA CYS A 126 -9.15 -11.76 13.02
C CYS A 126 -9.05 -12.80 14.15
N LEU A 127 -8.22 -13.86 14.04
CA LEU A 127 -8.14 -14.95 15.02
C LEU A 127 -7.81 -14.45 16.44
N ASN A 128 -6.94 -13.44 16.55
CA ASN A 128 -6.56 -12.83 17.83
C ASN A 128 -7.31 -11.52 18.13
N ASN A 129 -8.31 -11.17 17.32
CA ASN A 129 -9.04 -9.89 17.34
C ASN A 129 -8.12 -8.67 17.59
N PRO A 130 -7.39 -8.20 16.57
CA PRO A 130 -6.44 -7.08 16.69
C PRO A 130 -7.11 -5.72 16.99
N CYS A 131 -8.44 -5.63 16.99
CA CYS A 131 -9.18 -4.40 17.24
C CYS A 131 -9.36 -4.15 18.74
N ALA A 132 -9.52 -2.88 19.12
CA ALA A 132 -9.82 -2.49 20.49
C ALA A 132 -11.11 -3.16 20.99
N GLU A 133 -11.19 -3.39 22.30
CA GLU A 133 -12.34 -4.01 22.96
C GLU A 133 -13.66 -3.33 22.55
N GLY A 134 -14.68 -4.14 22.25
CA GLY A 134 -15.98 -3.68 21.75
C GLY A 134 -16.03 -3.38 20.24
N SER A 135 -14.91 -3.47 19.52
CA SER A 135 -14.85 -3.33 18.06
C SER A 135 -15.01 -4.68 17.35
N THR A 136 -15.40 -4.65 16.08
CA THR A 136 -15.53 -5.87 15.25
C THR A 136 -14.40 -5.96 14.24
N CYS A 137 -13.59 -7.02 14.32
CA CYS A 137 -12.64 -7.36 13.26
C CYS A 137 -13.36 -8.00 12.07
N VAL A 138 -13.03 -7.55 10.86
CA VAL A 138 -13.54 -8.12 9.60
C VAL A 138 -12.35 -8.48 8.71
N PRO A 139 -12.23 -9.73 8.24
CA PRO A 139 -11.21 -10.10 7.27
C PRO A 139 -11.34 -9.26 6.00
N HIS A 140 -10.22 -8.80 5.43
CA HIS A 140 -10.23 -7.89 4.29
C HIS A 140 -9.04 -8.11 3.34
N ASP A 141 -9.31 -8.68 2.16
CA ASP A 141 -8.38 -8.94 1.06
C ASP A 141 -7.06 -9.64 1.47
N GLU A 142 -6.09 -9.67 0.55
CA GLU A 142 -4.70 -10.07 0.77
C GLU A 142 -3.94 -9.16 1.78
N ARG A 143 -4.60 -8.11 2.30
CA ARG A 143 -4.02 -7.09 3.20
C ARG A 143 -4.34 -7.36 4.68
N GLY A 144 -5.09 -8.40 5.01
CA GLY A 144 -5.34 -8.87 6.37
C GLY A 144 -6.76 -8.59 6.87
N PHE A 145 -6.96 -7.46 7.55
CA PHE A 145 -8.21 -7.14 8.26
C PHE A 145 -8.55 -5.64 8.31
N ILE A 146 -9.81 -5.32 8.60
CA ILE A 146 -10.31 -4.00 8.96
C ILE A 146 -11.02 -4.06 10.32
N CYS A 147 -10.82 -3.04 11.16
CA CYS A 147 -11.59 -2.86 12.37
C CYS A 147 -12.80 -1.95 12.15
N ARG A 148 -14.00 -2.45 12.41
CA ARG A 148 -15.21 -1.63 12.52
C ARG A 148 -15.29 -1.05 13.92
N CYS A 149 -15.03 0.25 14.02
CA CYS A 149 -15.01 0.94 15.29
C CYS A 149 -16.41 1.24 15.81
N PRO A 150 -16.63 1.16 17.14
CA PRO A 150 -17.83 1.70 17.75
C PRO A 150 -17.89 3.24 17.55
N PRO A 151 -19.09 3.85 17.66
CA PRO A 151 -19.31 5.26 17.34
C PRO A 151 -18.40 6.25 18.08
N ASP A 152 -17.89 5.86 19.25
CA ASP A 152 -17.08 6.68 20.15
C ASP A 152 -15.57 6.43 20.02
N ARG A 153 -15.14 5.62 19.02
CA ARG A 153 -13.71 5.31 18.80
C ARG A 153 -13.28 5.49 17.34
N THR A 154 -11.99 5.70 17.16
CA THR A 154 -11.35 5.85 15.84
C THR A 154 -9.92 5.30 15.86
N GLY A 155 -9.22 5.39 14.73
CA GLY A 155 -7.90 4.80 14.53
C GLY A 155 -7.97 3.45 13.81
N LYS A 156 -6.83 2.98 13.32
CA LYS A 156 -6.74 1.75 12.51
C LYS A 156 -7.21 0.52 13.29
N LEU A 157 -6.97 0.50 14.60
CA LEU A 157 -7.35 -0.56 15.51
C LEU A 157 -8.48 -0.12 16.45
N CYS A 158 -9.15 1.01 16.15
CA CYS A 158 -10.15 1.62 17.04
C CYS A 158 -9.58 1.98 18.42
N GLU A 159 -8.27 2.23 18.51
CA GLU A 159 -7.56 2.43 19.75
C GLU A 159 -7.83 3.81 20.38
N LYS A 160 -8.24 4.80 19.59
CA LYS A 160 -8.41 6.19 20.03
C LYS A 160 -9.84 6.42 20.48
N SER A 161 -10.01 6.93 21.69
CA SER A 161 -11.30 7.42 22.17
C SER A 161 -11.61 8.80 21.57
N LEU A 162 -12.80 8.96 21.03
CA LEU A 162 -13.32 10.27 20.59
C LEU A 162 -13.64 11.19 21.77
N MET A 163 -13.73 10.66 23.00
CA MET A 163 -13.88 11.47 24.21
C MET A 163 -12.55 12.07 24.69
N GLU A 164 -11.42 11.39 24.42
CA GLU A 164 -10.07 11.84 24.81
C GLU A 164 -9.43 12.76 23.77
N THR A 165 -9.93 12.74 22.54
CA THR A 165 -9.58 13.71 21.50
C THR A 165 -10.54 14.88 21.63
N GLU A 166 -10.11 15.93 22.34
CA GLU A 166 -10.94 17.11 22.62
C GLU A 166 -11.75 17.56 21.39
N GLY A 167 -13.07 17.39 21.45
CA GLY A 167 -14.01 18.09 20.59
C GLY A 167 -14.38 17.44 19.24
N ILE A 168 -14.23 16.13 19.04
CA ILE A 168 -14.78 15.50 17.82
C ILE A 168 -16.30 15.43 17.92
N PHE A 169 -16.98 16.37 17.26
CA PHE A 169 -18.43 16.39 17.10
C PHE A 169 -18.85 15.39 16.01
N VAL A 170 -19.51 14.30 16.40
CA VAL A 170 -20.11 13.33 15.48
C VAL A 170 -21.61 13.62 15.35
N PRO A 171 -22.10 14.07 14.18
CA PRO A 171 -23.52 14.38 14.01
C PRO A 171 -24.38 13.11 14.00
N ASP A 172 -25.43 13.07 14.82
CA ASP A 172 -26.52 12.08 14.73
C ASP A 172 -27.62 12.63 13.82
N PHE A 173 -28.03 11.82 12.83
CA PHE A 173 -29.05 12.21 11.86
C PHE A 173 -30.35 11.43 12.13
N ASN A 174 -31.46 12.17 12.22
CA ASN A 174 -32.78 11.63 12.55
C ASN A 174 -33.69 11.34 11.34
N GLY A 175 -33.16 11.44 10.11
CA GLY A 175 -33.91 11.28 8.86
C GLY A 175 -34.34 12.59 8.20
N GLU A 176 -34.41 13.70 8.95
CA GLU A 176 -34.70 15.04 8.43
C GLU A 176 -33.51 16.01 8.62
N SER A 177 -32.50 15.61 9.38
CA SER A 177 -31.28 16.38 9.63
C SER A 177 -30.41 16.44 8.37
N TYR A 178 -29.72 17.55 8.14
CA TYR A 178 -28.75 17.69 7.06
C TYR A 178 -27.59 18.62 7.45
N LEU A 179 -26.43 18.41 6.83
CA LEU A 179 -25.31 19.34 6.82
C LEU A 179 -25.04 19.72 5.36
N GLU A 180 -25.02 21.02 5.07
CA GLU A 180 -24.77 21.55 3.73
C GLU A 180 -23.33 22.06 3.62
N PHE A 181 -22.64 21.67 2.55
CA PHE A 181 -21.26 22.05 2.25
C PHE A 181 -21.17 22.70 0.87
N PRO A 182 -20.11 23.50 0.60
CA PRO A 182 -19.85 24.01 -0.74
C PRO A 182 -19.75 22.87 -1.78
N THR A 183 -20.13 23.17 -3.03
CA THR A 183 -20.07 22.20 -4.13
C THR A 183 -18.64 21.66 -4.31
N LEU A 184 -18.53 20.35 -4.60
CA LEU A 184 -17.26 19.70 -4.82
C LEU A 184 -16.50 20.38 -5.97
N SER A 185 -15.27 20.81 -5.70
CA SER A 185 -14.38 21.43 -6.69
C SER A 185 -13.34 20.42 -7.19
N ASN A 186 -12.83 20.59 -8.41
CA ASN A 186 -11.80 19.75 -9.04
C ASN A 186 -12.18 18.29 -9.35
N VAL A 187 -13.47 17.95 -9.38
CA VAL A 187 -13.97 16.59 -9.69
C VAL A 187 -14.03 16.23 -11.19
N ARG A 188 -13.32 16.98 -12.06
CA ARG A 188 -13.43 16.85 -13.54
C ARG A 188 -12.66 15.66 -14.15
N GLN A 189 -11.87 14.92 -13.38
CA GLN A 189 -11.07 13.79 -13.86
C GLN A 189 -11.26 12.55 -12.99
N ALA A 190 -10.72 12.59 -11.77
CA ALA A 190 -10.79 11.51 -10.80
C ALA A 190 -10.85 12.10 -9.39
N PHE A 191 -11.66 11.52 -8.52
CA PHE A 191 -11.79 11.91 -7.13
C PHE A 191 -12.11 10.67 -6.29
N ASN A 192 -11.83 10.75 -4.98
CA ASN A 192 -12.14 9.71 -4.02
C ASN A 192 -13.04 10.31 -2.93
N ILE A 193 -14.10 9.61 -2.58
CA ILE A 193 -14.95 9.90 -1.43
C ILE A 193 -14.83 8.71 -0.49
N GLU A 194 -14.45 8.97 0.75
CA GLU A 194 -14.38 7.97 1.81
C GLU A 194 -15.26 8.44 2.97
N VAL A 195 -16.19 7.59 3.41
CA VAL A 195 -17.16 7.89 4.46
C VAL A 195 -17.29 6.67 5.37
N TRP A 196 -17.16 6.90 6.68
CA TRP A 196 -17.46 5.92 7.72
C TRP A 196 -18.79 6.30 8.37
N PHE A 197 -19.75 5.39 8.37
CA PHE A 197 -21.09 5.65 8.90
C PHE A 197 -21.66 4.40 9.58
N LEU A 198 -22.64 4.63 10.44
CA LEU A 198 -23.50 3.60 11.02
C LEU A 198 -24.94 4.04 10.80
N THR A 199 -25.79 3.14 10.30
CA THR A 199 -27.20 3.42 10.05
C THR A 199 -28.09 2.55 10.92
N ARG A 200 -29.24 3.11 11.35
CA ARG A 200 -30.35 2.39 11.98
C ARG A 200 -31.52 2.15 11.00
N SER A 201 -31.36 2.54 9.73
CA SER A 201 -32.38 2.46 8.68
C SER A 201 -31.86 1.69 7.47
N LEU A 202 -32.75 0.95 6.82
CA LEU A 202 -32.48 0.25 5.56
C LEU A 202 -32.58 1.18 4.33
N HIS A 203 -33.05 2.41 4.52
CA HIS A 203 -33.17 3.41 3.46
C HIS A 203 -32.68 4.78 3.93
N GLY A 204 -32.02 5.52 3.05
CA GLY A 204 -31.63 6.91 3.29
C GLY A 204 -30.57 7.43 2.34
N THR A 205 -30.50 8.75 2.17
CA THR A 205 -29.43 9.40 1.40
C THR A 205 -28.23 9.65 2.32
N LEU A 206 -27.04 9.22 1.91
CA LEU A 206 -25.78 9.47 2.62
C LEU A 206 -25.07 10.71 2.11
N LEU A 207 -25.01 10.88 0.79
CA LEU A 207 -24.33 12.00 0.14
C LEU A 207 -25.08 12.39 -1.12
N TYR A 208 -25.18 13.69 -1.37
CA TYR A 208 -25.68 14.23 -2.63
C TYR A 208 -24.92 15.50 -3.00
N ASN A 209 -24.49 15.61 -4.25
CA ASN A 209 -23.94 16.85 -4.78
C ASN A 209 -24.31 16.98 -6.27
N GLY A 210 -24.94 18.07 -6.68
CA GLY A 210 -25.30 18.23 -8.09
C GLY A 210 -26.48 19.15 -8.37
N GLN A 211 -27.46 18.61 -9.10
CA GLN A 211 -28.49 19.30 -9.89
C GLN A 211 -29.02 20.62 -9.33
N GLN A 212 -29.39 21.50 -10.26
CA GLN A 212 -30.20 22.67 -9.98
C GLN A 212 -31.53 22.26 -9.33
N ALA A 213 -32.20 23.19 -8.65
CA ALA A 213 -33.52 22.96 -8.06
C ALA A 213 -34.58 22.41 -9.04
N SER A 214 -34.36 22.58 -10.34
CA SER A 214 -35.18 22.01 -11.41
C SER A 214 -34.97 20.51 -11.66
N GLY A 215 -34.04 19.86 -10.95
CA GLY A 215 -33.61 18.48 -11.19
C GLY A 215 -32.75 18.34 -12.45
N LYS A 216 -32.23 19.43 -13.01
CA LYS A 216 -31.36 19.41 -14.20
C LYS A 216 -29.90 19.62 -13.84
N GLY A 217 -29.03 18.92 -14.57
CA GLY A 217 -27.57 19.00 -14.44
C GLY A 217 -26.96 17.73 -13.89
N ASP A 218 -25.65 17.76 -13.77
CA ASP A 218 -24.86 16.63 -13.29
C ASP A 218 -25.10 16.41 -11.80
N PHE A 219 -25.06 15.16 -11.35
CA PHE A 219 -25.05 14.84 -9.92
C PHE A 219 -24.30 13.57 -9.61
N ILE A 220 -23.95 13.45 -8.34
CA ILE A 220 -23.61 12.19 -7.68
C ILE A 220 -24.48 12.04 -6.44
N ALA A 221 -24.84 10.79 -6.13
CA ALA A 221 -25.60 10.42 -4.96
C ALA A 221 -25.08 9.09 -4.40
N ILE A 222 -24.86 9.01 -3.09
CA ILE A 222 -24.65 7.76 -2.37
C ILE A 222 -25.87 7.58 -1.47
N SER A 223 -26.54 6.45 -1.58
CA SER A 223 -27.75 6.14 -0.82
C SER A 223 -27.72 4.71 -0.30
N ILE A 224 -28.57 4.44 0.68
CA ILE A 224 -28.88 3.11 1.19
C ILE A 224 -30.27 2.76 0.66
N SER A 225 -30.41 1.61 0.01
CA SER A 225 -31.68 1.07 -0.47
C SER A 225 -31.76 -0.41 -0.10
N ASP A 226 -32.77 -0.79 0.68
CA ASP A 226 -32.97 -2.17 1.17
C ASP A 226 -31.73 -2.73 1.90
N GLY A 227 -30.98 -1.85 2.58
CA GLY A 227 -29.75 -2.20 3.30
C GLY A 227 -28.49 -2.31 2.43
N TYR A 228 -28.60 -2.11 1.11
CA TYR A 228 -27.47 -2.08 0.18
C TYR A 228 -27.06 -0.64 -0.14
N ILE A 229 -25.79 -0.43 -0.46
CA ILE A 229 -25.29 0.87 -0.91
C ILE A 229 -25.54 0.99 -2.40
N ASP A 230 -26.12 2.12 -2.82
CA ASP A 230 -26.37 2.46 -4.21
C ASP A 230 -25.72 3.81 -4.51
N PHE A 231 -24.73 3.78 -5.41
CA PHE A 231 -24.07 4.96 -5.93
C PHE A 231 -24.65 5.31 -7.30
N ARG A 232 -25.33 6.45 -7.38
CA ARG A 232 -25.92 6.97 -8.62
C ARG A 232 -25.22 8.23 -9.08
N TYR A 233 -25.15 8.40 -10.40
CA TYR A 233 -24.58 9.60 -11.00
C TYR A 233 -25.20 9.90 -12.36
N ASP A 234 -25.16 11.17 -12.76
CA ASP A 234 -25.46 11.63 -14.12
C ASP A 234 -24.43 12.70 -14.48
N LEU A 235 -23.84 12.59 -15.67
CA LEU A 235 -22.84 13.52 -16.23
C LEU A 235 -23.41 14.33 -17.41
N GLY A 236 -24.74 14.43 -17.49
CA GLY A 236 -25.47 15.23 -18.47
C GLY A 236 -26.12 14.41 -19.60
N SER A 237 -26.28 13.10 -19.43
CA SER A 237 -26.88 12.22 -20.45
C SER A 237 -28.02 11.38 -19.89
N ALA A 238 -27.75 10.60 -18.85
CA ALA A 238 -28.70 9.73 -18.20
C ALA A 238 -28.15 9.26 -16.86
N VAL A 239 -29.05 8.94 -15.93
CA VAL A 239 -28.71 8.37 -14.63
C VAL A 239 -28.12 6.97 -14.80
N GLN A 240 -26.98 6.74 -14.15
CA GLN A 240 -26.33 5.45 -13.97
C GLN A 240 -26.30 5.08 -12.48
N SER A 241 -26.15 3.79 -12.18
CA SER A 241 -26.08 3.27 -10.81
C SER A 241 -25.05 2.15 -10.67
N ILE A 242 -24.41 2.09 -9.50
CA ILE A 242 -23.53 1.02 -9.05
C ILE A 242 -24.04 0.59 -7.67
N SER A 243 -24.44 -0.68 -7.55
CA SER A 243 -25.04 -1.29 -6.36
C SER A 243 -24.33 -2.58 -5.97
#